data_AF-A0A929EPC4-F1
#
_entry.id   AF-A0A929EPC4-F1
#
_cell.length_a   1.000
_cell.length_b   1.000
_cell.length_c   1.000
_cell.angle_alpha   90.00
_cell.angle_beta   90.00
_cell.angle_gamma   90.00
#
_symmetry.space_group_name_H-M   'P 1'
#
loop_
_entity.id
_entity.type
_entity.pdbx_description
1 polymer ?
#
loop_
_entity_poly.entity_id
_entity_poly.type
_entity_poly.pdbx_seq_one_letter_code
_entity_poly.pdbx_strand_id
1 'polypeptide(L)'
;MNLGFYSYLGAAIAYGLFAFLLSFSWRESTQGKLLTVSMVISACWALTAVNIALHHEAYLFTYRSFEIFRYIILYVFLLKLFESGAVGVESQSNRYQKFVRCTRPQCVGLATLLLCNEIISYFYSFPGQYITSVIGMMALSLIGLVVVEQLFRNTSMRHQWATKYLFVGIGGIFAYDFYMYSDALLFRSVDQDLWVARGVVHILAVPMLIISSARIKNWSLNIFVSRDIVLGSTVVLGGGLYLLIMTGAGYYIREFGGSWGEVIRVIFFILASILLFATLSSIRLRAQIKVFLGKHFYKNKYDYRIEWLRLTEDLSDTVRSREHYRTAIKAMAHIVDARAGLLWLRD
;
A
#
# COMPACT_ATOMS: atom_id res chain seq x y z
N MET A 1 -12.95 4.52 31.74
CA MET A 1 -11.72 3.84 31.27
C MET A 1 -11.23 4.55 30.03
N ASN A 2 -9.96 4.95 30.00
CA ASN A 2 -9.43 5.73 28.89
C ASN A 2 -8.99 4.76 27.77
N LEU A 3 -9.88 4.47 26.82
CA LEU A 3 -9.65 3.49 25.74
C LEU A 3 -8.38 3.83 24.94
N GLY A 4 -8.09 5.13 24.75
CA GLY A 4 -6.87 5.61 24.11
C GLY A 4 -5.60 5.17 24.83
N PHE A 5 -5.59 5.21 26.16
CA PHE A 5 -4.44 4.77 26.96
C PHE A 5 -4.09 3.31 26.66
N TYR A 6 -5.06 2.40 26.73
CA TYR A 6 -4.81 0.97 26.49
C TYR A 6 -4.42 0.67 25.04
N SER A 7 -5.05 1.37 24.09
CA SER A 7 -4.75 1.23 22.66
C SER A 7 -3.29 1.61 22.35
N TYR A 8 -2.85 2.79 22.78
CA TYR A 8 -1.49 3.25 22.52
C TYR A 8 -0.43 2.58 23.40
N LEU A 9 -0.77 2.20 24.63
CA LEU A 9 0.12 1.41 25.49
C LEU A 9 0.40 0.04 24.86
N GLY A 10 -0.65 -0.63 24.34
CA GLY A 10 -0.49 -1.89 23.62
C GLY A 10 0.39 -1.73 22.39
N ALA A 11 0.21 -0.65 21.62
CA ALA A 11 1.07 -0.35 20.47
C ALA A 11 2.53 -0.10 20.88
N ALA A 12 2.77 0.65 21.96
CA ALA A 12 4.10 0.93 22.50
C ALA A 12 4.81 -0.37 22.93
N ILE A 13 4.10 -1.24 23.64
CA ILE A 13 4.62 -2.56 24.05
C ILE A 13 4.93 -3.42 22.82
N ALA A 14 4.03 -3.49 21.85
CA ALA A 14 4.23 -4.27 20.63
C ALA A 14 5.47 -3.80 19.85
N TYR A 15 5.61 -2.49 19.62
CA TYR A 15 6.77 -1.92 18.95
C TYR A 15 8.06 -2.10 19.76
N GLY A 16 8.00 -1.91 21.09
CA GLY A 16 9.14 -2.09 21.98
C GLY A 16 9.65 -3.53 22.01
N LEU A 17 8.74 -4.51 22.12
CA LEU A 17 9.06 -5.94 22.02
C LEU A 17 9.66 -6.29 20.66
N PHE A 18 9.10 -5.75 19.57
CA PHE A 18 9.64 -6.02 18.25
C PHE A 18 11.03 -5.40 18.06
N ALA A 19 11.25 -4.16 18.52
CA ALA A 19 12.56 -3.53 18.53
C ALA A 19 13.58 -4.34 19.35
N PHE A 20 13.17 -4.83 20.52
CA PHE A 20 13.99 -5.70 21.37
C PHE A 20 14.38 -6.99 20.65
N LEU A 21 13.41 -7.71 20.06
CA LEU A 21 13.67 -8.94 19.30
C LEU A 21 14.66 -8.70 18.14
N LEU A 22 14.52 -7.57 17.44
CA LEU A 22 15.43 -7.21 16.35
C LEU A 22 16.86 -6.97 16.83
N SER A 23 17.05 -6.38 18.02
CA SER A 23 18.37 -6.14 18.61
C SER A 23 19.15 -7.42 18.92
N PHE A 24 18.48 -8.50 19.35
CA PHE A 24 19.15 -9.81 19.55
C PHE A 24 19.43 -10.54 18.24
N SER A 25 18.64 -10.29 17.20
CA SER A 25 18.76 -10.98 15.92
C SER A 25 19.92 -10.49 15.05
N TRP A 26 20.95 -9.87 15.65
CA TRP A 26 22.09 -9.15 15.07
C TRP A 26 22.26 -9.35 13.55
N ARG A 27 21.58 -8.50 12.77
CA ARG A 27 21.70 -8.52 11.30
C ARG A 27 22.60 -7.38 10.86
N GLU A 28 23.74 -7.70 10.26
CA GLU A 28 24.70 -6.70 9.76
C GLU A 28 24.13 -5.81 8.64
N SER A 29 23.00 -6.19 8.04
CA SER A 29 22.34 -5.43 6.99
C SER A 29 21.92 -4.02 7.46
N THR A 30 22.19 -3.01 6.64
CA THR A 30 21.74 -1.62 6.87
C THR A 30 20.22 -1.49 6.97
N GLN A 31 19.47 -2.36 6.29
CA GLN A 31 18.01 -2.39 6.32
C GLN A 31 17.45 -2.91 7.64
N GLY A 32 18.09 -3.94 8.22
CA GLY A 32 17.74 -4.42 9.55
C GLY A 32 17.90 -3.31 10.60
N LYS A 33 19.00 -2.54 10.53
CA LYS A 33 19.22 -1.38 11.41
C LYS A 33 18.14 -0.30 11.22
N LEU A 34 17.78 0.05 9.98
CA LEU A 34 16.71 1.01 9.69
C LEU A 34 15.34 0.55 10.20
N LEU A 35 15.04 -0.74 10.11
CA LEU A 35 13.82 -1.30 10.67
C LEU A 35 13.81 -1.17 12.20
N THR A 36 14.89 -1.52 12.87
CA THR A 36 15.00 -1.36 14.35
C THR A 36 14.78 0.09 14.75
N VAL A 37 15.43 1.05 14.08
CA VAL A 37 15.24 2.48 14.34
C VAL A 37 13.77 2.89 14.09
N SER A 38 13.14 2.37 13.04
CA SER A 38 11.72 2.63 12.76
C SER A 38 10.80 2.13 13.87
N MET A 39 11.09 0.94 14.42
CA MET A 39 10.31 0.38 15.53
C MET A 39 10.53 1.16 16.83
N VAL A 40 11.76 1.59 17.13
CA VAL A 40 12.05 2.43 18.31
C VAL A 40 11.34 3.77 18.23
N ILE A 41 11.43 4.47 17.09
CA ILE A 41 10.72 5.75 16.89
C ILE A 41 9.21 5.57 17.00
N SER A 42 8.66 4.47 16.45
CA SER A 42 7.23 4.15 16.56
C SER A 42 6.81 3.84 18.01
N ALA A 43 7.66 3.19 18.80
CA ALA A 43 7.42 2.97 20.23
C ALA A 43 7.42 4.30 21.00
N CYS A 44 8.37 5.20 20.73
CA CYS A 44 8.42 6.52 21.34
C CYS A 44 7.17 7.36 20.98
N TRP A 45 6.72 7.31 19.72
CA TRP A 45 5.48 7.94 19.29
C TRP A 45 4.25 7.37 20.03
N ALA A 46 4.17 6.05 20.20
CA ALA A 46 3.07 5.45 20.94
C ALA A 46 3.08 5.84 22.42
N LEU A 47 4.27 6.00 23.03
CA LEU A 47 4.41 6.53 24.40
C LEU A 47 3.98 8.00 24.50
N THR A 48 4.30 8.85 23.53
CA THR A 48 3.82 10.25 23.54
C THR A 48 2.30 10.32 23.37
N ALA A 49 1.71 9.39 22.60
CA ALA A 49 0.26 9.24 22.49
C ALA A 49 -0.40 8.80 23.82
N VAL A 50 0.24 7.91 24.58
CA VAL A 50 -0.20 7.55 25.94
C VAL A 50 -0.24 8.79 26.86
N ASN A 51 0.78 9.64 26.78
CA ASN A 51 0.84 10.88 27.56
C ASN A 51 -0.27 11.86 27.17
N ILE A 52 -0.63 11.95 25.88
CA ILE A 52 -1.81 12.71 25.42
C ILE A 52 -3.09 12.13 26.01
N ALA A 53 -3.26 10.81 25.98
CA ALA A 53 -4.48 10.21 26.54
C ALA A 53 -4.66 10.56 28.03
N LEU A 54 -3.57 10.71 28.80
CA LEU A 54 -3.60 11.04 30.23
C LEU A 54 -3.70 12.55 30.50
N HIS A 55 -2.95 13.38 29.78
CA HIS A 55 -2.76 14.81 30.06
C HIS A 55 -3.40 15.75 29.02
N HIS A 56 -4.18 15.17 28.09
CA HIS A 56 -4.97 15.81 27.02
C HIS A 56 -4.16 16.65 26.03
N GLU A 57 -3.68 17.84 26.42
CA GLU A 57 -3.22 18.84 25.45
C GLU A 57 -1.74 19.24 25.61
N ALA A 58 -1.14 19.01 26.79
CA ALA A 58 0.20 19.53 27.10
C ALA A 58 1.34 18.96 26.23
N TYR A 59 1.12 17.81 25.59
CA TYR A 59 2.15 17.07 24.83
C TYR A 59 1.86 16.98 23.32
N LEU A 60 0.91 17.78 22.80
CA LEU A 60 0.52 17.74 21.39
C LEU A 60 1.69 17.99 20.44
N PHE A 61 2.53 18.99 20.74
CA PHE A 61 3.70 19.31 19.92
C PHE A 61 4.67 18.12 19.83
N THR A 62 4.96 17.49 20.97
CA THR A 62 5.87 16.35 21.04
C THR A 62 5.32 15.16 20.26
N TYR A 63 4.03 14.86 20.42
CA TYR A 63 3.36 13.79 19.67
C TYR A 63 3.41 14.00 18.15
N ARG A 64 3.04 15.20 17.67
CA ARG A 64 3.08 15.51 16.23
C ARG A 64 4.49 15.44 15.65
N SER A 65 5.48 15.90 16.42
CA SER A 65 6.89 15.81 16.01
C SER A 65 7.34 14.36 15.84
N PHE A 66 7.07 13.50 16.84
CA PHE A 66 7.38 12.07 16.77
C PHE A 66 6.59 11.36 15.67
N GLU A 67 5.37 11.79 15.39
CA GLU A 67 4.60 11.27 14.27
C GLU A 67 5.31 11.53 12.94
N ILE A 68 5.78 12.75 12.71
CA ILE A 68 6.48 13.07 11.46
C ILE A 68 7.83 12.36 11.38
N PHE A 69 8.57 12.23 12.49
CA PHE A 69 9.79 11.42 12.52
C PHE A 69 9.52 9.95 12.17
N ARG A 70 8.41 9.39 12.66
CA ARG A 70 7.96 8.03 12.30
C ARG A 70 7.71 7.90 10.79
N TYR A 71 7.07 8.90 10.17
CA TYR A 71 6.89 8.94 8.73
C TYR A 71 8.23 8.98 7.97
N ILE A 72 9.14 9.87 8.36
CA ILE A 72 10.46 10.02 7.72
C ILE A 72 11.24 8.71 7.76
N ILE A 73 11.35 8.08 8.92
CA ILE A 73 12.14 6.86 9.06
C ILE A 73 11.50 5.70 8.27
N LEU A 74 10.17 5.60 8.27
CA LEU A 74 9.44 4.58 7.52
C LEU A 74 9.61 4.75 6.01
N TYR A 75 9.60 5.99 5.50
CA TYR A 75 9.93 6.26 4.09
C TYR A 75 11.35 5.89 3.75
N VAL A 76 12.32 6.30 4.58
CA VAL A 76 13.73 5.97 4.35
C VAL A 76 13.91 4.45 4.33
N PHE A 77 13.28 3.73 5.24
CA PHE A 77 13.26 2.27 5.28
C PHE A 77 12.66 1.67 3.99
N LEU A 78 11.47 2.08 3.58
CA LEU A 78 10.79 1.57 2.38
C LEU A 78 11.56 1.86 1.09
N LEU A 79 12.11 3.06 0.96
CA LEU A 79 12.90 3.46 -0.21
C LEU A 79 14.25 2.72 -0.25
N LYS A 80 14.87 2.46 0.92
CA LYS A 80 16.10 1.66 0.98
C LYS A 80 15.82 0.18 0.71
N LEU A 81 14.66 -0.32 1.12
CA LEU A 81 14.18 -1.66 0.78
C LEU A 81 14.02 -1.79 -0.73
N PHE A 82 13.44 -0.76 -1.37
CA PHE A 82 13.34 -0.66 -2.82
C PHE A 82 14.74 -0.68 -3.44
N GLU A 83 15.63 0.27 -3.12
CA GLU A 83 16.97 0.42 -3.73
C GLU A 83 17.79 -0.88 -3.75
N SER A 84 17.77 -1.66 -2.66
CA SER A 84 18.51 -2.93 -2.58
C SER A 84 18.10 -3.98 -3.61
N GLY A 85 16.85 -3.93 -4.08
CA GLY A 85 16.34 -4.94 -5.00
C GLY A 85 16.63 -4.67 -6.45
N ALA A 86 17.04 -3.45 -6.81
CA ALA A 86 17.34 -3.07 -8.19
C ALA A 86 18.82 -3.20 -8.58
N VAL A 87 19.70 -3.55 -7.64
CA VAL A 87 21.15 -3.67 -7.89
C VAL A 87 21.49 -4.80 -8.88
N GLY A 88 20.55 -5.68 -9.23
CA GLY A 88 20.79 -6.86 -10.09
C GLY A 88 20.54 -6.73 -11.60
N VAL A 89 20.06 -5.60 -12.14
CA VAL A 89 19.68 -5.51 -13.58
C VAL A 89 20.19 -4.22 -14.24
N GLU A 90 21.34 -4.31 -14.93
CA GLU A 90 22.11 -3.18 -15.48
C GLU A 90 21.36 -2.29 -16.50
N SER A 91 20.41 -2.84 -17.28
CA SER A 91 19.82 -2.09 -18.42
C SER A 91 18.53 -1.31 -18.08
N GLN A 92 17.83 -1.65 -16.99
CA GLN A 92 16.54 -1.02 -16.61
C GLN A 92 16.64 -0.10 -15.36
N SER A 93 17.86 0.04 -14.83
CA SER A 93 18.22 0.79 -13.63
C SER A 93 17.92 2.30 -13.70
N ASN A 94 17.97 2.93 -14.88
CA ASN A 94 18.00 4.39 -14.97
C ASN A 94 16.65 5.09 -14.66
N ARG A 95 15.51 4.56 -15.14
CA ARG A 95 14.18 5.13 -14.81
C ARG A 95 13.80 4.85 -13.35
N TYR A 96 14.23 3.71 -12.85
CA TYR A 96 14.03 3.24 -11.47
C TYR A 96 14.83 4.07 -10.44
N GLN A 97 16.13 4.27 -10.68
CA GLN A 97 16.97 5.11 -9.85
C GLN A 97 16.50 6.57 -9.90
N LYS A 98 16.02 7.06 -11.05
CA LYS A 98 15.38 8.39 -11.14
C LYS A 98 14.12 8.49 -10.27
N PHE A 99 13.25 7.48 -10.26
CA PHE A 99 12.06 7.48 -9.40
C PHE A 99 12.45 7.51 -7.91
N VAL A 100 13.36 6.66 -7.46
CA VAL A 100 13.82 6.66 -6.06
C VAL A 100 14.52 7.97 -5.69
N ARG A 101 15.40 8.46 -6.56
CA ARG A 101 16.16 9.70 -6.35
C ARG A 101 15.29 10.95 -6.37
N CYS A 102 14.17 10.94 -7.09
CA CYS A 102 13.21 12.04 -7.12
C CYS A 102 12.18 11.95 -5.97
N THR A 103 11.67 10.75 -5.68
CA THR A 103 10.66 10.53 -4.64
C THR A 103 11.23 10.72 -3.23
N ARG A 104 12.50 10.32 -3.00
CA ARG A 104 13.15 10.44 -1.69
C ARG A 104 13.24 11.89 -1.15
N PRO A 105 13.78 12.88 -1.88
CA PRO A 105 13.80 14.26 -1.41
C PRO A 105 12.41 14.89 -1.35
N GLN A 106 11.46 14.45 -2.18
CA GLN A 106 10.08 14.96 -2.11
C GLN A 106 9.35 14.49 -0.84
N CYS A 107 9.43 13.20 -0.50
CA CYS A 107 8.78 12.66 0.70
C CYS A 107 9.42 13.20 1.97
N VAL A 108 10.76 13.18 2.03
CA VAL A 108 11.49 13.69 3.19
C VAL A 108 11.35 15.21 3.28
N GLY A 109 11.44 15.92 2.15
CA GLY A 109 11.27 17.37 2.07
C GLY A 109 9.89 17.83 2.55
N LEU A 110 8.81 17.19 2.09
CA LEU A 110 7.46 17.47 2.56
C LEU A 110 7.32 17.22 4.08
N ALA A 111 7.83 16.10 4.57
CA ALA A 111 7.81 15.80 6.01
C ALA A 111 8.63 16.81 6.83
N THR A 112 9.80 17.22 6.34
CA THR A 112 10.60 18.26 7.01
C THR A 112 9.93 19.62 6.99
N LEU A 113 9.23 19.98 5.91
CA LEU A 113 8.47 21.23 5.84
C LEU A 113 7.31 21.22 6.85
N LEU A 114 6.67 20.06 7.06
CA LEU A 114 5.63 19.90 8.08
C LEU A 114 6.20 19.98 9.49
N LEU A 115 7.39 19.42 9.75
CA LEU A 115 8.09 19.63 11.03
C LEU A 115 8.41 21.10 11.27
N CYS A 116 8.91 21.81 10.25
CA CYS A 116 9.12 23.25 10.33
C CYS A 116 7.81 23.99 10.60
N ASN A 117 6.70 23.59 9.97
CA ASN A 117 5.40 24.19 10.23
C ASN A 117 4.93 23.99 11.68
N GLU A 118 5.11 22.80 12.26
CA GLU A 118 4.77 22.54 13.66
C GLU A 118 5.68 23.31 14.63
N ILE A 119 6.98 23.43 14.35
CA ILE A 119 7.90 24.24 15.15
C ILE A 119 7.50 25.71 15.09
N ILE A 120 7.19 26.22 13.90
CA ILE A 120 6.71 27.60 13.74
C ILE A 120 5.38 27.79 14.46
N SER A 121 4.47 26.79 14.42
CA SER A 121 3.19 26.80 15.15
C SER A 121 3.35 27.02 16.64
N TYR A 122 4.40 26.43 17.21
CA TYR A 122 4.67 26.51 18.64
C TYR A 122 5.02 27.93 19.09
N PHE A 123 5.68 28.70 18.22
CA PHE A 123 6.08 30.08 18.51
C PHE A 123 5.11 31.13 17.96
N TYR A 124 4.45 30.84 16.84
CA TYR A 124 3.59 31.78 16.11
C TYR A 124 2.29 31.08 15.71
N SER A 125 1.15 31.63 16.15
CA SER A 125 -0.18 31.13 15.76
C SER A 125 -0.63 31.77 14.45
N PHE A 126 -0.73 30.97 13.38
CA PHE A 126 -1.27 31.42 12.09
C PHE A 126 -2.70 30.90 11.87
N PRO A 127 -3.60 31.71 11.28
CA PRO A 127 -4.92 31.22 10.88
C PRO A 127 -4.82 30.06 9.88
N GLY A 128 -5.57 28.99 10.10
CA GLY A 128 -5.64 27.84 9.17
C GLY A 128 -4.51 26.81 9.31
N GLN A 129 -3.61 26.96 10.27
CA GLN A 129 -2.46 26.07 10.47
C GLN A 129 -2.84 24.60 10.71
N TYR A 130 -3.90 24.36 11.50
CA TYR A 130 -4.44 23.01 11.72
C TYR A 130 -4.80 22.31 10.41
N ILE A 131 -5.49 23.02 9.51
CA ILE A 131 -5.92 22.49 8.21
C ILE A 131 -4.70 22.15 7.35
N THR A 132 -3.70 23.02 7.31
CA THR A 132 -2.45 22.78 6.57
C THR A 132 -1.71 21.54 7.08
N SER A 133 -1.64 21.35 8.40
CA SER A 133 -1.01 20.17 9.01
C SER A 133 -1.77 18.88 8.66
N VAL A 134 -3.10 18.88 8.78
CA VAL A 134 -3.95 17.73 8.41
C VAL A 134 -3.83 17.38 6.93
N ILE A 135 -3.87 18.37 6.02
CA ILE A 135 -3.66 18.14 4.59
C ILE A 135 -2.27 17.56 4.34
N GLY A 136 -1.25 18.07 5.03
CA GLY A 136 0.12 17.55 4.95
C GLY A 136 0.24 16.09 5.36
N MET A 137 -0.38 15.70 6.47
CA MET A 137 -0.38 14.33 6.98
C MET A 137 -1.21 13.38 6.08
N MET A 138 -2.33 13.86 5.54
CA MET A 138 -3.11 13.14 4.52
C MET A 138 -2.28 12.92 3.24
N ALA A 139 -1.55 13.94 2.78
CA ALA A 139 -0.68 13.83 1.61
C ALA A 139 0.47 12.85 1.86
N LEU A 140 1.11 12.92 3.04
CA LEU A 140 2.13 11.93 3.44
C LEU A 140 1.54 10.53 3.40
N SER A 141 0.47 10.23 4.14
CA SER A 141 -0.13 8.89 4.15
C SER A 141 -0.47 8.35 2.75
N LEU A 142 -1.01 9.20 1.87
CA LEU A 142 -1.27 8.84 0.47
C LEU A 142 0.02 8.51 -0.30
N ILE A 143 1.09 9.32 -0.14
CA ILE A 143 2.40 9.03 -0.73
C ILE A 143 2.96 7.71 -0.20
N GLY A 144 2.78 7.40 1.09
CA GLY A 144 3.12 6.11 1.69
C GLY A 144 2.43 4.94 1.03
N LEU A 145 1.13 5.04 0.78
CA LEU A 145 0.39 4.03 0.02
C LEU A 145 0.94 3.87 -1.40
N VAL A 146 1.30 4.97 -2.09
CA VAL A 146 1.89 4.91 -3.43
C VAL A 146 3.24 4.20 -3.39
N VAL A 147 4.09 4.50 -2.42
CA VAL A 147 5.40 3.83 -2.26
C VAL A 147 5.20 2.33 -1.98
N VAL A 148 4.25 1.97 -1.12
CA VAL A 148 3.90 0.56 -0.83
C VAL A 148 3.36 -0.14 -2.07
N GLU A 149 2.48 0.49 -2.85
CA GLU A 149 1.97 -0.06 -4.10
C GLU A 149 3.10 -0.33 -5.10
N GLN A 150 4.01 0.63 -5.28
CA GLN A 150 5.14 0.48 -6.17
C GLN A 150 6.08 -0.64 -5.72
N LEU A 151 6.34 -0.76 -4.41
CA LEU A 151 7.09 -1.88 -3.85
C LEU A 151 6.41 -3.22 -4.11
N PHE A 152 5.09 -3.31 -3.88
CA PHE A 152 4.34 -4.54 -4.07
C PHE A 152 4.33 -4.99 -5.53
N ARG A 153 4.01 -4.09 -6.47
CA ARG A 153 3.95 -4.39 -7.91
C ARG A 153 5.28 -4.81 -8.51
N ASN A 154 6.39 -4.26 -7.97
CA ASN A 154 7.73 -4.54 -8.48
C ASN A 154 8.43 -5.70 -7.75
N THR A 155 7.81 -6.31 -6.74
CA THR A 155 8.40 -7.48 -6.05
C THR A 155 8.17 -8.76 -6.87
N SER A 156 9.21 -9.59 -7.01
CA SER A 156 9.13 -10.87 -7.74
C SER A 156 8.16 -11.87 -7.11
N MET A 157 7.46 -12.66 -7.93
CA MET A 157 6.50 -13.70 -7.48
C MET A 157 7.08 -14.66 -6.42
N ARG A 158 8.38 -14.98 -6.51
CA ARG A 158 9.08 -15.86 -5.56
C ARG A 158 9.24 -15.23 -4.16
N HIS A 159 9.27 -13.90 -4.06
CA HIS A 159 9.40 -13.16 -2.79
C HIS A 159 8.08 -12.55 -2.30
N GLN A 160 7.06 -12.42 -3.17
CA GLN A 160 5.74 -11.87 -2.84
C GLN A 160 5.09 -12.55 -1.62
N TRP A 161 5.26 -13.86 -1.47
CA TRP A 161 4.70 -14.60 -0.33
C TRP A 161 5.38 -14.27 1.02
N ALA A 162 6.67 -13.90 0.99
CA ALA A 162 7.41 -13.50 2.18
C ALA A 162 7.15 -12.03 2.54
N THR A 163 6.97 -11.16 1.54
CA THR A 163 6.79 -9.71 1.72
C THR A 163 5.34 -9.26 1.87
N LYS A 164 4.36 -10.12 1.56
CA LYS A 164 2.93 -9.80 1.70
C LYS A 164 2.59 -9.24 3.08
N TYR A 165 3.12 -9.83 4.14
CA TYR A 165 2.86 -9.37 5.51
C TYR A 165 3.43 -7.97 5.79
N LEU A 166 4.58 -7.63 5.19
CA LEU A 166 5.14 -6.29 5.27
C LEU A 166 4.20 -5.26 4.66
N PHE A 167 3.74 -5.54 3.43
CA PHE A 167 2.90 -4.60 2.68
C PHE A 167 1.50 -4.48 3.27
N VAL A 168 0.95 -5.56 3.82
CA VAL A 168 -0.34 -5.48 4.52
C VAL A 168 -0.20 -4.72 5.84
N GLY A 169 0.87 -4.94 6.61
CA GLY A 169 1.10 -4.21 7.86
C GLY A 169 1.35 -2.72 7.62
N ILE A 170 2.33 -2.36 6.79
CA ILE A 170 2.69 -0.97 6.51
C ILE A 170 1.59 -0.28 5.68
N GLY A 171 1.04 -0.96 4.68
CA GLY A 171 -0.06 -0.44 3.86
C GLY A 171 -1.33 -0.23 4.69
N GLY A 172 -1.63 -1.11 5.65
CA GLY A 172 -2.73 -0.93 6.59
C GLY A 172 -2.57 0.31 7.46
N ILE A 173 -1.35 0.57 7.97
CA ILE A 173 -1.05 1.80 8.73
C ILE A 173 -1.30 3.04 7.87
N PHE A 174 -0.74 3.11 6.65
CA PHE A 174 -0.94 4.28 5.80
C PHE A 174 -2.39 4.43 5.31
N ALA A 175 -3.09 3.33 5.04
CA ALA A 175 -4.50 3.36 4.65
C ALA A 175 -5.38 3.93 5.77
N TYR A 176 -5.12 3.50 7.01
CA TYR A 176 -5.82 4.01 8.16
C TYR A 176 -5.50 5.47 8.44
N ASP A 177 -4.22 5.86 8.37
CA ASP A 177 -3.82 7.26 8.54
C ASP A 177 -4.45 8.16 7.46
N PHE A 178 -4.49 7.71 6.19
CA PHE A 178 -5.17 8.42 5.11
C PHE A 178 -6.67 8.58 5.38
N TYR A 179 -7.33 7.51 5.82
CA TYR A 179 -8.74 7.54 6.22
C TYR A 179 -8.98 8.54 7.37
N MET A 180 -8.24 8.42 8.47
CA MET A 180 -8.37 9.30 9.64
C MET A 180 -8.13 10.78 9.28
N TYR A 181 -7.09 11.09 8.51
CA TYR A 181 -6.80 12.49 8.13
C TYR A 181 -7.78 13.04 7.09
N SER A 182 -8.34 12.20 6.22
CA SER A 182 -9.40 12.62 5.31
C SER A 182 -10.69 12.97 6.05
N ASP A 183 -11.03 12.20 7.09
CA ASP A 183 -12.16 12.46 7.97
C ASP A 183 -11.94 13.75 8.77
N ALA A 184 -10.73 13.90 9.34
CA ALA A 184 -10.36 15.10 10.09
C ALA A 184 -10.39 16.38 9.24
N LEU A 185 -10.12 16.27 7.93
CA LEU A 185 -10.24 17.38 6.99
C LEU A 185 -11.70 17.75 6.72
N LEU A 186 -12.58 16.75 6.61
CA LEU A 186 -14.01 16.93 6.34
C LEU A 186 -14.72 17.60 7.52
N PHE A 187 -14.43 17.17 8.75
CA PHE A 187 -15.04 17.68 9.98
C PHE A 187 -14.22 18.76 10.69
N ARG A 188 -13.08 19.15 10.12
CA ARG A 188 -12.12 20.13 10.68
C ARG A 188 -11.71 19.82 12.12
N SER A 189 -11.78 18.56 12.54
CA SER A 189 -11.45 18.09 13.88
C SER A 189 -11.07 16.61 13.79
N VAL A 190 -10.10 16.16 14.57
CA VAL A 190 -9.75 14.73 14.63
C VAL A 190 -10.77 14.06 15.53
N ASP A 191 -11.51 13.09 14.99
CA ASP A 191 -12.40 12.25 15.80
C ASP A 191 -11.58 11.43 16.80
N GLN A 192 -11.95 11.54 18.08
CA GLN A 192 -11.27 10.86 19.17
C GLN A 192 -11.36 9.34 19.05
N ASP A 193 -12.48 8.80 18.56
CA ASP A 193 -12.66 7.36 18.39
C ASP A 193 -11.74 6.82 17.29
N LEU A 194 -11.58 7.57 16.19
CA LEU A 194 -10.64 7.24 15.13
C LEU A 194 -9.18 7.35 15.60
N TRP A 195 -8.88 8.34 16.42
CA TRP A 195 -7.56 8.46 17.03
C TRP A 195 -7.28 7.26 17.96
N VAL A 196 -8.21 6.91 18.85
CA VAL A 196 -8.08 5.74 19.74
C VAL A 196 -7.91 4.44 18.94
N ALA A 197 -8.71 4.21 17.90
CA ALA A 197 -8.62 3.00 17.09
C ALA A 197 -7.30 2.88 16.30
N ARG A 198 -6.59 3.99 16.06
CA ARG A 198 -5.27 4.00 15.43
C ARG A 198 -4.27 3.11 16.16
N GLY A 199 -4.22 3.16 17.50
CA GLY A 199 -3.33 2.32 18.29
C GLY A 199 -3.60 0.81 18.07
N VAL A 200 -4.87 0.41 17.95
CA VAL A 200 -5.26 -0.98 17.64
C VAL A 200 -4.76 -1.40 16.26
N VAL A 201 -4.84 -0.54 15.26
CA VAL A 201 -4.30 -0.81 13.91
C VAL A 201 -2.80 -1.06 13.98
N HIS A 202 -2.07 -0.29 14.78
CA HIS A 202 -0.64 -0.52 15.01
C HIS A 202 -0.36 -1.84 15.74
N ILE A 203 -1.16 -2.20 16.75
CA ILE A 203 -1.06 -3.50 17.44
C ILE A 203 -1.23 -4.66 16.45
N LEU A 204 -2.19 -4.55 15.52
CA LEU A 204 -2.42 -5.57 14.49
C LEU A 204 -1.32 -5.59 13.42
N ALA A 205 -0.75 -4.44 13.08
CA ALA A 205 0.30 -4.33 12.08
C ALA A 205 1.63 -4.95 12.57
N VAL A 206 1.99 -4.77 13.84
CA VAL A 206 3.28 -5.24 14.39
C VAL A 206 3.53 -6.74 14.19
N PRO A 207 2.60 -7.67 14.51
CA PRO A 207 2.76 -9.10 14.22
C PRO A 207 3.05 -9.39 12.75
N MET A 208 2.42 -8.65 11.83
CA MET A 208 2.66 -8.81 10.39
C MET A 208 4.10 -8.40 10.03
N LEU A 209 4.60 -7.32 10.64
CA LEU A 209 5.98 -6.88 10.48
C LEU A 209 6.98 -7.89 11.07
N ILE A 210 6.67 -8.48 12.24
CA ILE A 210 7.48 -9.54 12.88
C ILE A 210 7.56 -10.78 11.98
N ILE A 211 6.41 -11.24 11.45
CA ILE A 211 6.36 -12.38 10.52
C ILE A 211 7.19 -12.09 9.28
N SER A 212 7.08 -10.87 8.73
CA SER A 212 7.88 -10.45 7.60
C SER A 212 9.38 -10.44 7.93
N SER A 213 9.78 -9.93 9.10
CA SER A 213 11.20 -9.88 9.48
C SER A 213 11.79 -11.27 9.70
N ALA A 214 11.00 -12.21 10.22
CA ALA A 214 11.42 -13.60 10.38
C ALA A 214 11.62 -14.31 9.03
N ARG A 215 10.76 -14.03 8.04
CA ARG A 215 10.80 -14.67 6.71
C ARG A 215 11.86 -14.10 5.78
N ILE A 216 12.25 -12.84 5.94
CA ILE A 216 13.23 -12.18 5.06
C ILE A 216 14.61 -12.20 5.73
N LYS A 217 15.45 -13.18 5.38
CA LYS A 217 16.75 -13.43 6.07
C LYS A 217 17.78 -12.30 5.86
N ASN A 218 17.91 -11.77 4.65
CA ASN A 218 18.91 -10.75 4.29
C ASN A 218 18.36 -9.35 4.01
N TRP A 219 17.05 -9.12 4.18
CA TRP A 219 16.32 -7.89 3.79
C TRP A 219 16.51 -7.40 2.34
N SER A 220 17.37 -8.04 1.56
CA SER A 220 17.54 -7.91 0.12
C SER A 220 16.35 -8.55 -0.60
N LEU A 221 15.34 -7.75 -0.92
CA LEU A 221 14.27 -8.20 -1.81
C LEU A 221 14.84 -8.26 -3.22
N ASN A 222 14.91 -9.43 -3.84
CA ASN A 222 15.17 -9.49 -5.27
C ASN A 222 13.91 -8.99 -6.00
N ILE A 223 13.89 -7.70 -6.29
CA ILE A 223 12.83 -6.97 -6.99
C ILE A 223 13.08 -7.23 -8.48
N PHE A 224 12.27 -8.11 -9.06
CA PHE A 224 12.27 -8.30 -10.51
C PHE A 224 11.31 -7.28 -11.10
N VAL A 225 11.88 -6.33 -11.84
CA VAL A 225 11.18 -5.20 -12.44
C VAL A 225 10.25 -5.72 -13.55
N SER A 226 8.94 -5.49 -13.40
CA SER A 226 8.03 -5.58 -14.54
C SER A 226 8.21 -4.33 -15.41
N ARG A 227 8.09 -4.50 -16.73
CA ARG A 227 8.57 -3.56 -17.76
C ARG A 227 7.93 -2.17 -17.77
N ASP A 228 6.89 -1.93 -16.99
CA ASP A 228 6.19 -0.64 -16.91
C ASP A 228 6.01 -0.19 -15.46
N ILE A 229 6.80 0.79 -15.03
CA ILE A 229 6.48 1.59 -13.84
C ILE A 229 5.29 2.46 -14.22
N VAL A 230 4.09 1.90 -14.08
CA VAL A 230 2.88 2.72 -13.98
C VAL A 230 2.94 3.34 -12.59
N LEU A 231 3.42 4.59 -12.51
CA LEU A 231 3.32 5.46 -11.32
C LEU A 231 1.96 5.22 -10.66
N GLY A 232 1.92 5.10 -9.32
CA GLY A 232 0.86 4.50 -8.48
C GLY A 232 -0.55 5.01 -8.75
N SER A 233 -1.05 4.67 -9.93
CA SER A 233 -2.26 5.21 -10.52
C SER A 233 -3.44 4.60 -9.81
N THR A 234 -3.35 3.35 -9.37
CA THR A 234 -4.46 2.72 -8.65
C THR A 234 -4.61 3.26 -7.24
N VAL A 235 -3.54 3.51 -6.48
CA VAL A 235 -3.68 4.15 -5.16
C VAL A 235 -4.12 5.61 -5.30
N VAL A 236 -3.56 6.38 -6.23
CA VAL A 236 -3.96 7.80 -6.40
C VAL A 236 -5.40 7.91 -6.90
N LEU A 237 -5.79 7.11 -7.90
CA LEU A 237 -7.18 7.07 -8.38
C LEU A 237 -8.12 6.54 -7.29
N GLY A 238 -7.72 5.50 -6.56
CA GLY A 238 -8.49 4.95 -5.45
C GLY A 238 -8.69 5.95 -4.31
N GLY A 239 -7.63 6.64 -3.90
CA GLY A 239 -7.67 7.70 -2.90
C GLY A 239 -8.49 8.90 -3.36
N GLY A 240 -8.34 9.33 -4.62
CA GLY A 240 -9.13 10.41 -5.20
C GLY A 240 -10.62 10.06 -5.29
N LEU A 241 -10.95 8.85 -5.75
CA LEU A 241 -12.32 8.34 -5.79
C LEU A 241 -12.92 8.25 -4.37
N TYR A 242 -12.13 7.77 -3.40
CA TYR A 242 -12.53 7.74 -2.01
C TYR A 242 -12.85 9.15 -1.49
N LEU A 243 -12.01 10.15 -1.76
CA LEU A 243 -12.25 11.53 -1.35
C LEU A 243 -13.52 12.11 -2.00
N LEU A 244 -13.77 11.81 -3.28
CA LEU A 244 -15.01 12.21 -3.96
C LEU A 244 -16.25 11.60 -3.30
N ILE A 245 -16.19 10.31 -2.97
CA ILE A 245 -17.29 9.61 -2.27
C ILE A 245 -17.50 10.20 -0.88
N MET A 246 -16.44 10.38 -0.09
CA MET A 246 -16.52 10.97 1.25
C MET A 246 -17.05 12.40 1.23
N THR A 247 -16.59 13.21 0.28
CA THR A 247 -17.07 14.59 0.12
C THR A 247 -18.55 14.61 -0.27
N GLY A 248 -18.96 13.74 -1.21
CA GLY A 248 -20.36 13.60 -1.61
C GLY A 248 -21.26 13.14 -0.46
N ALA A 249 -20.81 12.14 0.31
CA ALA A 249 -21.48 11.66 1.51
C ALA A 249 -21.61 12.74 2.59
N GLY A 250 -20.51 13.46 2.88
CA GLY A 250 -20.50 14.54 3.85
C GLY A 250 -21.41 15.70 3.44
N TYR A 251 -21.42 16.06 2.16
CA TYR A 251 -22.36 17.05 1.60
C TYR A 251 -23.81 16.60 1.75
N TYR A 252 -24.12 15.33 1.42
CA TYR A 252 -25.46 14.78 1.57
C TYR A 252 -25.95 14.83 3.02
N ILE A 253 -25.12 14.38 3.97
CA ILE A 253 -25.44 14.43 5.41
C ILE A 253 -25.72 15.87 5.85
N ARG A 254 -24.90 16.83 5.41
CA ARG A 254 -25.00 18.23 5.80
C ARG A 254 -26.28 18.90 5.30
N GLU A 255 -26.70 18.64 4.07
CA GLU A 255 -27.86 19.28 3.45
C GLU A 255 -29.19 18.59 3.80
N PHE A 256 -29.20 17.26 3.86
CA PHE A 256 -30.43 16.48 4.05
C PHE A 256 -30.64 15.97 5.47
N GLY A 257 -29.68 16.17 6.38
CA GLY A 257 -29.83 15.89 7.81
C GLY A 257 -29.78 14.42 8.21
N GLY A 258 -28.95 13.61 7.53
CA GLY A 258 -28.77 12.17 7.83
C GLY A 258 -27.67 11.84 8.84
N SER A 259 -27.45 10.55 9.12
CA SER A 259 -26.31 10.06 9.91
C SER A 259 -25.31 9.28 9.05
N TRP A 260 -24.04 9.22 9.47
CA TRP A 260 -23.04 8.33 8.83
C TRP A 260 -23.51 6.88 8.76
N GLY A 261 -24.29 6.42 9.75
CA GLY A 261 -24.88 5.10 9.75
C GLY A 261 -25.83 4.86 8.58
N GLU A 262 -26.55 5.88 8.10
CA GLU A 262 -27.43 5.77 6.93
C GLU A 262 -26.63 5.69 5.64
N VAL A 263 -25.61 6.54 5.48
CA VAL A 263 -24.71 6.49 4.32
C VAL A 263 -24.01 5.13 4.22
N ILE A 264 -23.46 4.63 5.33
CA ILE A 264 -22.82 3.32 5.39
C ILE A 264 -23.80 2.19 5.04
N ARG A 265 -25.05 2.26 5.52
CA ARG A 265 -26.11 1.29 5.14
C ARG A 265 -26.35 1.29 3.63
N VAL A 266 -26.49 2.46 3.01
CA VAL A 266 -26.70 2.58 1.56
C VAL A 266 -25.51 2.01 0.78
N ILE A 267 -24.28 2.38 1.16
CA ILE A 267 -23.06 1.86 0.53
C ILE A 267 -23.00 0.33 0.68
N PHE A 268 -23.31 -0.19 1.87
CA PHE A 268 -23.34 -1.63 2.13
C PHE A 268 -24.36 -2.36 1.25
N PHE A 269 -25.57 -1.82 1.10
CA PHE A 269 -26.61 -2.37 0.22
C PHE A 269 -26.17 -2.37 -1.25
N ILE A 270 -25.56 -1.28 -1.73
CA ILE A 270 -25.01 -1.21 -3.09
C ILE A 270 -23.91 -2.26 -3.28
N LEU A 271 -22.97 -2.37 -2.32
CA LEU A 271 -21.86 -3.32 -2.39
C LEU A 271 -22.35 -4.77 -2.38
N ALA A 272 -23.30 -5.08 -1.50
CA ALA A 272 -23.94 -6.40 -1.42
C ALA A 272 -24.68 -6.73 -2.72
N SER A 273 -25.39 -5.76 -3.31
CA SER A 273 -26.08 -5.92 -4.60
C SER A 273 -25.09 -6.17 -5.75
N ILE A 274 -23.97 -5.45 -5.80
CA ILE A 274 -22.91 -5.67 -6.78
C ILE A 274 -22.29 -7.06 -6.60
N LEU A 275 -21.99 -7.48 -5.37
CA LEU A 275 -21.43 -8.79 -5.08
C LEU A 275 -22.39 -9.92 -5.47
N LEU A 276 -23.68 -9.76 -5.15
CA LEU A 276 -24.74 -10.68 -5.53
C LEU A 276 -24.88 -10.73 -7.05
N PHE A 277 -24.87 -9.58 -7.73
CA PHE A 277 -24.88 -9.54 -9.19
C PHE A 277 -23.64 -10.19 -9.80
N ALA A 278 -22.45 -9.98 -9.24
CA ALA A 278 -21.19 -10.58 -9.71
C ALA A 278 -21.17 -12.11 -9.54
N THR A 279 -21.75 -12.62 -8.45
CA THR A 279 -21.85 -14.06 -8.17
C THR A 279 -22.91 -14.73 -9.04
N LEU A 280 -24.08 -14.09 -9.22
CA LEU A 280 -25.15 -14.56 -10.10
C LEU A 280 -24.88 -14.34 -11.59
N SER A 281 -23.92 -13.49 -11.95
CA SER A 281 -23.54 -13.25 -13.34
C SER A 281 -23.14 -14.56 -14.02
N SER A 282 -23.84 -14.92 -15.10
CA SER A 282 -23.52 -16.13 -15.86
C SER A 282 -22.10 -16.08 -16.44
N ILE A 283 -21.51 -17.25 -16.71
CA ILE A 283 -20.19 -17.39 -17.37
C ILE A 283 -20.15 -16.59 -18.68
N ARG A 284 -21.29 -16.47 -19.38
CA ARG A 284 -21.44 -15.72 -20.63
C ARG A 284 -21.35 -14.21 -20.43
N LEU A 285 -21.98 -13.66 -19.39
CA LEU A 285 -21.88 -12.23 -19.02
C LEU A 285 -20.45 -11.88 -18.59
N ARG A 286 -19.81 -12.73 -17.76
CA ARG A 286 -18.41 -12.54 -17.36
C ARG A 286 -17.47 -12.54 -18.57
N ALA A 287 -17.68 -13.45 -19.53
CA ALA A 287 -16.90 -13.50 -20.76
C ALA A 287 -17.13 -12.26 -21.66
N GLN A 288 -18.37 -11.79 -21.80
CA GLN A 288 -18.68 -10.59 -22.59
C GLN A 288 -18.10 -9.32 -21.97
N ILE A 289 -18.17 -9.17 -20.64
CA ILE A 289 -17.53 -8.05 -19.92
C ILE A 289 -16.00 -8.10 -20.08
N LYS A 290 -15.38 -9.28 -19.93
CA LYS A 290 -13.94 -9.48 -20.14
C LYS A 290 -13.52 -9.11 -21.58
N VAL A 291 -14.33 -9.46 -22.57
CA VAL A 291 -14.10 -9.10 -23.98
C VAL A 291 -14.34 -7.60 -24.22
N PHE A 292 -15.38 -7.01 -23.65
CA PHE A 292 -15.70 -5.59 -23.80
C PHE A 292 -14.63 -4.68 -23.19
N LEU A 293 -14.20 -4.95 -21.95
CA LEU A 293 -13.07 -4.27 -21.31
C LEU A 293 -11.76 -4.53 -22.08
N GLY A 294 -11.55 -5.76 -22.54
CA GLY A 294 -10.39 -6.11 -23.36
C GLY A 294 -10.31 -5.31 -24.66
N LYS A 295 -11.46 -4.99 -25.29
CA LYS A 295 -11.52 -4.22 -26.53
C LYS A 295 -11.34 -2.71 -26.32
N HIS A 296 -11.92 -2.15 -25.25
CA HIS A 296 -11.98 -0.69 -25.07
C HIS A 296 -10.91 -0.13 -24.13
N PHE A 297 -10.39 -0.91 -23.18
CA PHE A 297 -9.48 -0.42 -22.14
C PHE A 297 -8.05 -0.96 -22.25
N TYR A 298 -7.82 -2.14 -22.85
CA TYR A 298 -6.49 -2.71 -22.99
C TYR A 298 -5.92 -2.51 -24.39
N LYS A 299 -5.18 -1.40 -24.58
CA LYS A 299 -4.56 -1.05 -25.87
C LYS A 299 -3.38 -1.95 -26.27
N ASN A 300 -2.86 -2.80 -25.37
CA ASN A 300 -1.78 -3.74 -25.66
C ASN A 300 -1.99 -5.05 -24.88
N LYS A 301 -2.88 -5.91 -25.37
CA LYS A 301 -3.21 -7.18 -24.71
C LYS A 301 -2.17 -8.29 -24.99
N TYR A 302 -1.46 -8.21 -26.10
CA TYR A 302 -0.46 -9.20 -26.49
C TYR A 302 0.83 -8.48 -26.90
N ASP A 303 1.87 -8.57 -26.08
CA ASP A 303 3.22 -8.29 -26.56
C ASP A 303 3.54 -9.40 -27.56
N TYR A 304 3.30 -9.12 -28.85
CA TYR A 304 3.50 -10.07 -29.94
C TYR A 304 4.87 -10.75 -29.87
N ARG A 305 5.87 -10.06 -29.32
CA ARG A 305 7.20 -10.61 -29.11
C ARG A 305 7.22 -11.78 -28.10
N ILE A 306 6.46 -11.68 -27.01
CA ILE A 306 6.41 -12.72 -25.97
C ILE A 306 5.63 -13.92 -26.48
N GLU A 307 4.47 -13.71 -27.11
CA GLU A 307 3.69 -14.82 -27.67
C GLU A 307 4.40 -15.49 -28.84
N TRP A 308 5.14 -14.73 -29.66
CA TRP A 308 5.98 -15.30 -30.71
C TRP A 308 7.11 -16.15 -30.13
N LEU A 309 7.79 -15.68 -29.08
CA LEU A 309 8.85 -16.45 -28.40
C LEU A 309 8.32 -17.74 -27.79
N ARG A 310 7.17 -17.69 -27.10
CA ARG A 310 6.52 -18.89 -26.54
C ARG A 310 6.10 -19.88 -27.63
N LEU A 311 5.51 -19.38 -28.72
CA LEU A 311 5.14 -20.22 -29.86
C LEU A 311 6.38 -20.93 -30.43
N THR A 312 7.49 -20.21 -30.60
CA THR A 312 8.73 -20.84 -31.09
C THR A 312 9.33 -21.82 -30.09
N GLU A 313 9.18 -21.59 -28.78
CA GLU A 313 9.62 -22.51 -27.72
C GLU A 313 8.76 -23.79 -27.71
N ASP A 314 7.43 -23.66 -27.72
CA ASP A 314 6.49 -24.78 -27.81
C ASP A 314 6.69 -25.62 -29.08
N LEU A 315 7.00 -24.97 -30.21
CA LEU A 315 7.28 -25.62 -31.50
C LEU A 315 8.70 -26.20 -31.60
N SER A 316 9.67 -25.69 -30.85
CA SER A 316 11.06 -26.19 -30.87
C SER A 316 11.26 -27.39 -29.95
N ASP A 317 10.54 -27.45 -28.82
CA ASP A 317 10.51 -28.62 -27.94
C ASP A 317 9.90 -29.86 -28.63
N THR A 318 9.14 -29.65 -29.71
CA THR A 318 8.46 -30.73 -30.46
C THR A 318 9.35 -31.47 -31.44
N VAL A 319 10.53 -30.96 -31.80
CA VAL A 319 11.46 -31.67 -32.72
C VAL A 319 11.94 -33.02 -32.14
N ARG A 320 11.72 -33.26 -30.83
CA ARG A 320 12.02 -34.52 -30.14
C ARG A 320 10.82 -35.45 -29.91
N SER A 321 9.58 -35.02 -30.18
CA SER A 321 8.35 -35.76 -29.82
C SER A 321 7.45 -35.98 -31.04
N ARG A 322 7.00 -37.23 -31.27
CA ARG A 322 6.12 -37.59 -32.41
C ARG A 322 4.68 -37.01 -32.30
N GLU A 323 4.36 -36.18 -31.30
CA GLU A 323 3.01 -35.66 -31.05
C GLU A 323 2.71 -34.28 -31.69
N HIS A 324 3.10 -34.05 -32.95
CA HIS A 324 2.97 -32.75 -33.63
C HIS A 324 1.57 -32.11 -33.57
N TYR A 325 0.52 -32.91 -33.75
CA TYR A 325 -0.87 -32.42 -33.74
C TYR A 325 -1.32 -31.92 -32.36
N ARG A 326 -0.88 -32.60 -31.29
CA ARG A 326 -1.26 -32.24 -29.93
C ARG A 326 -0.61 -30.93 -29.51
N THR A 327 0.62 -30.70 -29.95
CA THR A 327 1.35 -29.46 -29.68
C THR A 327 0.76 -28.29 -30.44
N ALA A 328 0.37 -28.47 -31.70
CA ALA A 328 -0.34 -27.43 -32.45
C ALA A 328 -1.65 -27.01 -31.75
N ILE A 329 -2.42 -27.99 -31.25
CA ILE A 329 -3.64 -27.73 -30.48
C ILE A 329 -3.31 -26.97 -29.17
N LYS A 330 -2.28 -27.39 -28.43
CA LYS A 330 -1.88 -26.74 -27.17
C LYS A 330 -1.38 -25.31 -27.37
N ALA A 331 -0.52 -25.08 -28.35
CA ALA A 331 0.04 -23.77 -28.66
C ALA A 331 -1.10 -22.78 -29.03
N MET A 332 -2.02 -23.20 -29.89
CA MET A 332 -3.18 -22.39 -30.27
C MET A 332 -4.14 -22.17 -29.09
N ALA A 333 -4.39 -23.20 -28.27
CA ALA A 333 -5.24 -23.09 -27.09
C ALA A 333 -4.65 -22.13 -26.04
N HIS A 334 -3.32 -22.10 -25.87
CA HIS A 334 -2.63 -21.19 -24.95
C HIS A 334 -2.77 -19.72 -25.38
N ILE A 335 -2.62 -19.40 -26.67
CA ILE A 335 -2.73 -18.01 -27.19
C ILE A 335 -4.11 -17.40 -26.88
N VAL A 336 -5.15 -18.22 -26.98
CA VAL A 336 -6.55 -17.80 -26.83
C VAL A 336 -7.16 -18.14 -25.46
N ASP A 337 -6.36 -18.66 -24.52
CA ASP A 337 -6.76 -19.04 -23.16
C ASP A 337 -7.96 -20.03 -23.18
N ALA A 338 -7.94 -20.97 -24.13
CA ALA A 338 -8.96 -22.00 -24.32
C ALA A 338 -8.62 -23.28 -23.55
N ARG A 339 -9.65 -23.91 -22.98
CA ARG A 339 -9.50 -25.13 -22.18
C ARG A 339 -9.22 -26.40 -22.99
N ALA A 340 -9.56 -26.41 -24.29
CA ALA A 340 -9.37 -27.54 -25.20
C ALA A 340 -9.42 -27.06 -26.66
N GLY A 341 -8.93 -27.89 -27.58
CA GLY A 341 -9.05 -27.68 -29.02
C GLY A 341 -9.12 -29.01 -29.76
N LEU A 342 -9.62 -28.99 -30.99
CA LEU A 342 -9.80 -30.17 -31.84
C LEU A 342 -9.21 -29.89 -33.22
N LEU A 343 -8.49 -30.85 -33.77
CA LEU A 343 -7.92 -30.78 -35.11
C LEU A 343 -8.65 -31.79 -36.01
N TRP A 344 -9.23 -31.31 -37.11
CA TRP A 344 -9.84 -32.17 -38.13
C TRP A 344 -8.81 -32.38 -39.25
N LEU A 345 -8.43 -33.64 -39.46
CA LEU A 345 -7.61 -34.04 -40.59
C LEU A 345 -8.54 -34.51 -41.70
N ARG A 346 -8.14 -34.24 -42.94
CA ARG A 346 -8.81 -34.78 -44.12
C ARG A 346 -8.16 -36.13 -44.42
N ASP A 347 -8.98 -37.16 -44.58
CA ASP A 347 -8.55 -38.50 -45.00
C ASP A 347 -7.86 -38.50 -46.37
#